data_AF-A0AA38P927-F1
#
_entry.id   AF-A0AA38P927-F1
#
_cell.length_a   1.000
_cell.length_b   1.000
_cell.length_c   1.000
_cell.angle_alpha   90.00
_cell.angle_beta   90.00
_cell.angle_gamma   90.00
#
_symmetry.space_group_name_H-M   'P 1'
#
loop_
_entity.id
_entity.type
_entity.pdbx_description
1 polymer ?
#
loop_
_entity_poly.entity_id
_entity_poly.type
_entity_poly.pdbx_seq_one_letter_code
_entity_poly.pdbx_strand_id
1 'polypeptide(L)'
;MSFSFDEYGYLATGYPVENTSGTHQPIHTPDIADHFHTNQPLNERDAQFFSETLRYSLGREPYLQNEIRLLELTLTQRTQELSRVRDIIRDCKVVLSPARLVPRELWQQIFEYVRENEESIDVLDFDRGVWPLTHVCRLWRTMILAESSYWTTVSLPLRIRYPIYSVQVLSLFLERSGDKPLFIDFTCRDLETLPQTLFRVLIAHSHRWETCRLRVPVQLLKHLTPCAIKRAKLLWHFDANLDMVYSSSLSTSCNDIFADAPALRSVKLTGVPLTPATLGFRWSSLTVYDVAQDTPEKHLGILPLATELVECTIRCTQPWRFNMPPVQALYTATLPKLTTLKLEGTSYLLLKYIIAPNLFSLNTVLPERDDSLKVFLERSEPPLEELSIEAIPMGSNILDILQSTTQVRKLALLVSIPRQSSVFKDLLKALKYIRGGLLSTAPARYNLPRLEELVLSVYIQSSHDDNLFANELMEMVTSRWKVTGKGRQGSKQTPAQLKSFTLETNSYWLPAFDAFGVMNQEGLDTKICLH
;
A
#
# COMPACT_ATOMS: atom_id res chain seq x y z
N MET A 1 30.01 -25.37 -22.74
CA MET A 1 30.40 -25.71 -24.12
C MET A 1 30.62 -24.40 -24.86
N SER A 2 31.88 -24.03 -25.00
CA SER A 2 32.37 -22.90 -25.79
C SER A 2 32.31 -23.27 -27.27
N PHE A 3 31.70 -22.44 -28.10
CA PHE A 3 31.94 -22.49 -29.55
C PHE A 3 32.53 -21.16 -30.02
N SER A 4 33.73 -21.31 -30.57
CA SER A 4 34.61 -20.30 -31.14
C SER A 4 33.99 -19.75 -32.43
N PHE A 5 34.09 -18.44 -32.60
CA PHE A 5 33.91 -17.75 -33.87
C PHE A 5 35.26 -17.82 -34.58
N ASP A 6 35.33 -18.53 -35.71
CA ASP A 6 36.28 -18.25 -36.78
C ASP A 6 35.83 -18.95 -38.08
N GLU A 7 36.15 -18.29 -39.20
CA GLU A 7 36.16 -18.77 -40.58
C GLU A 7 34.84 -18.96 -41.35
N TYR A 8 34.42 -17.91 -42.06
CA TYR A 8 34.11 -17.94 -43.51
C TYR A 8 34.36 -16.50 -44.02
N GLY A 9 35.40 -16.17 -44.79
CA GLY A 9 35.80 -16.81 -46.04
C GLY A 9 35.28 -15.97 -47.23
N TYR A 10 35.61 -14.67 -47.28
CA TYR A 10 35.28 -13.83 -48.44
C TYR A 10 36.27 -14.10 -49.58
N LEU A 11 35.87 -14.98 -50.48
CA LEU A 11 36.46 -15.12 -51.81
C LEU A 11 36.10 -13.88 -52.64
N ALA A 12 37.08 -13.00 -52.81
CA ALA A 12 37.05 -11.93 -53.80
C ALA A 12 37.19 -12.55 -55.21
N THR A 13 36.07 -12.83 -55.86
CA THR A 13 36.05 -13.14 -57.29
C THR A 13 35.94 -11.84 -58.09
N GLY A 14 37.00 -11.56 -58.84
CA GLY A 14 37.17 -10.34 -59.61
C GLY A 14 36.13 -10.15 -60.71
N TYR A 15 35.75 -8.88 -60.88
CA TYR A 15 35.37 -8.31 -62.16
C TYR A 15 36.44 -7.28 -62.54
N PRO A 16 36.82 -7.22 -63.82
CA PRO A 16 37.98 -6.44 -64.26
C PRO A 16 37.66 -4.96 -64.14
N VAL A 17 38.44 -4.27 -63.30
CA VAL A 17 38.56 -2.82 -63.33
C VAL A 17 39.27 -2.49 -64.64
N GLU A 18 38.50 -2.19 -65.68
CA GLU A 18 39.04 -1.47 -66.82
C GLU A 18 39.54 -0.13 -66.30
N ASN A 19 40.86 -0.01 -66.28
CA ASN A 19 41.61 1.24 -66.22
C ASN A 19 41.06 2.21 -67.26
N THR A 20 40.11 3.04 -66.87
CA THR A 20 40.06 4.42 -67.37
C THR A 20 40.70 5.28 -66.29
N SER A 21 42.03 5.23 -66.30
CA SER A 21 42.90 6.28 -65.76
C SER A 21 42.57 7.60 -66.46
N GLY A 22 41.47 8.22 -66.05
CA GLY A 22 41.15 9.62 -66.28
C GLY A 22 41.59 10.37 -65.04
N THR A 23 42.82 10.86 -65.06
CA THR A 23 43.36 11.84 -64.11
C THR A 23 42.28 12.79 -63.60
N HIS A 24 41.95 12.72 -62.30
CA HIS A 24 41.21 13.77 -61.60
C HIS A 24 42.11 15.02 -61.56
N GLN A 25 42.17 15.76 -62.67
CA GLN A 25 42.54 17.15 -62.60
C GLN A 25 41.37 17.88 -61.91
N PRO A 26 41.64 18.67 -60.85
CA PRO A 26 40.61 19.56 -60.32
C PRO A 26 40.16 20.44 -61.48
N ILE A 27 38.87 20.42 -61.80
CA ILE A 27 38.29 21.43 -62.67
C ILE A 27 38.58 22.74 -61.95
N HIS A 28 39.51 23.54 -62.49
CA HIS A 28 39.61 24.94 -62.09
C HIS A 28 38.24 25.53 -62.41
N THR A 29 37.41 25.72 -61.38
CA THR A 29 36.19 26.50 -61.48
C THR A 29 36.61 27.84 -62.05
N PRO A 30 36.15 28.21 -63.24
CA PRO A 30 36.51 29.50 -63.81
C PRO A 30 36.07 30.60 -62.83
N ASP A 31 36.91 31.60 -62.58
CA ASP A 31 36.48 32.76 -61.80
C ASP A 31 35.62 33.67 -62.69
N ILE A 32 34.31 33.41 -62.70
CA ILE A 32 33.34 34.12 -63.54
C ILE A 32 32.76 35.34 -62.81
N ALA A 33 33.13 35.57 -61.55
CA ALA A 33 32.48 36.55 -60.68
C ALA A 33 32.53 37.97 -61.27
N ASP A 34 33.70 38.40 -61.74
CA ASP A 34 33.91 39.74 -62.32
C ASP A 34 33.13 39.95 -63.63
N HIS A 35 32.86 38.87 -64.38
CA HIS A 35 32.10 38.94 -65.63
C HIS A 35 30.58 39.04 -65.41
N PHE A 36 30.06 38.71 -64.22
CA PHE A 36 28.64 38.96 -63.89
C PHE A 36 28.34 40.44 -63.57
N HIS A 37 29.37 41.23 -63.27
CA HIS A 37 29.23 42.64 -62.87
C HIS A 37 29.45 43.63 -64.02
N THR A 38 29.70 43.15 -65.24
CA THR A 38 29.91 43.99 -66.42
C THR A 38 29.15 43.45 -67.63
N ASN A 39 28.70 44.33 -68.53
CA ASN A 39 28.09 43.96 -69.82
C ASN A 39 29.06 44.11 -71.00
N GLN A 40 30.38 44.13 -70.72
CA GLN A 40 31.40 44.22 -71.76
C GLN A 40 31.59 42.85 -72.42
N PRO A 41 31.82 42.78 -73.75
CA PRO A 41 32.06 41.52 -74.42
C PRO A 41 33.36 40.87 -73.90
N LEU A 42 33.32 39.55 -73.73
CA LEU A 42 34.51 38.76 -73.37
C LEU A 42 35.59 38.94 -74.43
N ASN A 43 36.86 39.01 -74.01
CA ASN A 43 37.97 38.92 -74.94
C ASN A 43 38.02 37.51 -75.57
N GLU A 44 38.67 37.37 -76.73
CA GLU A 44 38.66 36.11 -77.48
C GLU A 44 39.24 34.92 -76.70
N ARG A 45 40.22 35.14 -75.83
CA ARG A 45 40.85 34.07 -75.03
C ARG A 45 39.91 33.54 -73.96
N ASP A 46 39.27 34.44 -73.22
CA ASP A 46 38.31 34.09 -72.17
C ASP A 46 37.05 33.46 -72.79
N ALA A 47 36.57 34.01 -73.91
CA ALA A 47 35.46 33.44 -74.66
C ALA A 47 35.75 32.01 -75.12
N GLN A 48 36.96 31.74 -75.63
CA GLN A 48 37.39 30.38 -76.00
C GLN A 48 37.46 29.47 -74.77
N PHE A 49 38.11 29.88 -73.69
CA PHE A 49 38.23 29.11 -72.45
C PHE A 49 36.87 28.75 -71.83
N PHE A 50 35.95 29.71 -71.73
CA PHE A 50 34.59 29.47 -71.24
C PHE A 50 33.79 28.57 -72.18
N SER A 51 33.95 28.72 -73.50
CA SER A 51 33.25 27.86 -74.47
C SER A 51 33.72 26.41 -74.39
N GLU A 52 35.01 26.16 -74.20
CA GLU A 52 35.56 24.82 -74.03
C GLU A 52 35.14 24.19 -72.69
N THR A 53 35.19 24.98 -71.61
CA THR A 53 34.73 24.55 -70.28
C THR A 53 33.23 24.24 -70.28
N LEU A 54 32.42 25.07 -70.93
CA LEU A 54 30.99 24.84 -71.12
C LEU A 54 30.74 23.57 -71.92
N ARG A 55 31.44 23.37 -73.05
CA ARG A 55 31.30 22.17 -73.89
C ARG A 55 31.66 20.89 -73.12
N TYR A 56 32.74 20.92 -72.35
CA TYR A 56 33.15 19.80 -71.49
C TYR A 56 32.11 19.53 -70.39
N SER A 57 31.63 20.59 -69.72
CA SER A 57 30.64 20.46 -68.64
C SER A 57 29.30 19.96 -69.15
N LEU A 58 28.83 20.46 -70.29
CA LEU A 58 27.61 19.99 -70.97
C LEU A 58 27.70 18.52 -71.40
N GLY A 59 28.89 18.02 -71.74
CA GLY A 59 29.09 16.59 -72.03
C GLY A 59 29.14 15.72 -70.78
N ARG A 60 29.61 16.26 -69.65
CA ARG A 60 29.79 15.54 -68.39
C ARG A 60 28.54 15.51 -67.52
N GLU A 61 27.70 16.53 -67.56
CA GLU A 61 26.45 16.61 -66.79
C GLU A 61 25.52 15.40 -67.04
N PRO A 62 25.22 14.97 -68.28
CA PRO A 62 24.36 13.81 -68.54
C PRO A 62 24.95 12.50 -68.02
N TYR A 63 26.28 12.37 -68.04
CA TYR A 63 26.97 11.20 -67.48
C TYR A 63 26.76 11.13 -65.96
N LEU A 64 27.01 12.23 -65.25
CA LEU A 64 26.81 12.29 -63.80
C LEU A 64 25.33 12.10 -63.42
N GLN A 65 24.40 12.66 -64.18
CA GLN A 65 22.96 12.44 -63.99
C GLN A 65 22.58 10.96 -64.15
N ASN A 66 23.13 10.28 -65.17
CA ASN A 66 22.88 8.85 -65.35
C ASN A 66 23.53 7.99 -64.25
N GLU A 67 24.73 8.36 -63.79
CA GLU A 67 25.41 7.69 -62.68
C GLU A 67 24.61 7.83 -61.38
N ILE A 68 24.15 9.04 -61.04
CA ILE A 68 23.25 9.28 -59.89
C ILE A 68 22.01 8.38 -60.00
N ARG A 69 21.35 8.36 -61.16
CA ARG A 69 20.16 7.52 -61.39
C ARG A 69 20.44 6.03 -61.17
N LEU A 70 21.58 5.52 -61.65
CA LEU A 70 21.98 4.12 -61.45
C LEU A 70 22.29 3.80 -59.99
N LEU A 71 22.96 4.72 -59.29
CA LEU A 71 23.25 4.58 -57.86
C LEU A 71 21.97 4.62 -57.02
N GLU A 72 21.01 5.49 -57.36
CA GLU A 72 19.70 5.56 -56.71
C GLU A 72 18.90 4.26 -56.89
N LEU A 73 18.92 3.68 -58.09
CA LEU A 73 18.30 2.38 -58.35
C LEU A 73 18.96 1.27 -57.51
N THR A 74 20.29 1.26 -57.46
CA THR A 74 21.06 0.27 -56.70
C THR A 74 20.80 0.42 -55.19
N LEU A 75 20.78 1.65 -54.68
CA LEU A 75 20.48 1.96 -53.29
C LEU A 75 19.07 1.50 -52.91
N THR A 76 18.09 1.75 -53.78
CA THR A 76 16.71 1.30 -53.58
C THR A 76 16.64 -0.22 -53.48
N GLN A 77 17.31 -0.94 -54.39
CA GLN A 77 17.36 -2.40 -54.39
C GLN A 77 17.99 -2.94 -53.10
N ARG A 78 19.15 -2.41 -52.69
CA ARG A 78 19.84 -2.85 -51.46
C ARG A 78 19.06 -2.52 -50.20
N THR A 79 18.35 -1.39 -50.16
CA THR A 79 17.49 -1.04 -49.03
C THR A 79 16.32 -2.03 -48.89
N GLN A 80 15.72 -2.45 -50.01
CA GLN A 80 14.68 -3.47 -50.01
C GLN A 80 15.22 -4.84 -49.55
N GLU A 81 16.38 -5.25 -50.05
CA GLU A 81 17.03 -6.50 -49.66
C GLU A 81 17.37 -6.51 -48.17
N LEU A 82 17.93 -5.40 -47.67
CA LEU A 82 18.27 -5.23 -46.27
C LEU A 82 17.01 -5.26 -45.37
N SER A 83 15.88 -4.72 -45.82
CA SER A 83 14.59 -4.89 -45.13
C SER A 83 14.19 -6.36 -45.05
N ARG A 84 14.27 -7.11 -46.15
CA ARG A 84 13.92 -8.55 -46.18
C ARG A 84 14.79 -9.36 -45.23
N VAL A 85 16.11 -9.12 -45.23
CA VAL A 85 17.04 -9.82 -44.34
C VAL A 85 16.74 -9.49 -42.87
N ARG A 86 16.40 -8.23 -42.56
CA ARG A 86 15.99 -7.83 -41.21
C ARG A 86 14.72 -8.55 -40.75
N ASP A 87 13.75 -8.73 -41.64
CA ASP A 87 12.52 -9.48 -41.33
C ASP A 87 12.84 -10.96 -41.08
N ILE A 88 13.68 -11.61 -41.90
CA ILE A 88 14.13 -13.00 -41.68
C ILE A 88 14.85 -13.15 -40.32
N ILE A 89 15.77 -12.23 -40.00
CA ILE A 89 16.48 -12.26 -38.72
C ILE A 89 15.49 -12.12 -37.55
N ARG A 90 14.49 -11.24 -37.68
CA ARG A 90 13.45 -11.06 -36.65
C ARG A 90 12.66 -12.36 -36.44
N ASP A 91 12.22 -12.99 -37.51
CA ASP A 91 11.44 -14.24 -37.46
C ASP A 91 12.25 -15.38 -36.85
N CYS A 92 13.51 -15.55 -37.26
CA CYS A 92 14.41 -16.53 -36.67
C CYS A 92 14.63 -16.29 -35.17
N LYS A 93 14.82 -15.04 -34.72
CA LYS A 93 14.93 -14.71 -33.29
C LYS A 93 13.66 -15.09 -32.51
N VAL A 94 12.49 -14.87 -33.08
CA VAL A 94 11.20 -15.23 -32.46
C VAL A 94 11.05 -16.76 -32.36
N VAL A 95 11.48 -17.51 -33.38
CA VAL A 95 11.43 -18.99 -33.40
C VAL A 95 12.45 -19.60 -32.44
N LEU A 96 13.63 -19.01 -32.31
CA LEU A 96 14.70 -19.46 -31.41
C LEU A 96 14.59 -18.87 -29.99
N SER A 97 13.49 -18.18 -29.68
CA SER A 97 13.30 -17.57 -28.38
C SER A 97 13.36 -18.62 -27.25
N PRO A 98 14.17 -18.41 -26.19
CA PRO A 98 14.21 -19.29 -25.03
C PRO A 98 12.85 -19.51 -24.37
N ALA A 99 11.92 -18.55 -24.53
CA ALA A 99 10.56 -18.65 -24.02
C ALA A 99 9.80 -19.89 -24.54
N ARG A 100 10.20 -20.44 -25.69
CA ARG A 100 9.60 -21.66 -26.26
C ARG A 100 10.11 -22.94 -25.62
N LEU A 101 11.21 -22.89 -24.88
CA LEU A 101 11.79 -24.03 -24.16
C LEU A 101 11.21 -24.17 -22.74
N VAL A 102 10.54 -23.11 -22.24
CA VAL A 102 9.95 -23.10 -20.92
C VAL A 102 8.70 -24.01 -20.91
N PRO A 103 8.66 -25.05 -20.06
CA PRO A 103 7.49 -25.90 -19.90
C PRO A 103 6.25 -25.12 -19.46
N ARG A 104 5.06 -25.70 -19.70
CA ARG A 104 3.79 -25.03 -19.40
C ARG A 104 3.62 -24.78 -17.91
N GLU A 105 4.10 -25.70 -17.08
CA GLU A 105 4.01 -25.64 -15.62
C GLU A 105 4.78 -24.43 -15.08
N LEU A 106 5.96 -24.13 -15.65
CA LEU A 106 6.74 -22.96 -15.27
C LEU A 106 6.07 -21.66 -15.74
N TRP A 107 5.43 -21.65 -16.92
CA TRP A 107 4.64 -20.51 -17.34
C TRP A 107 3.46 -20.23 -16.41
N GLN A 108 2.76 -21.27 -15.94
CA GLN A 108 1.67 -21.10 -14.96
C GLN A 108 2.18 -20.48 -13.66
N GLN A 109 3.31 -20.96 -13.14
CA GLN A 109 3.92 -20.36 -11.95
C GLN A 109 4.29 -18.89 -12.17
N ILE A 110 4.87 -18.55 -13.32
CA ILE A 110 5.20 -17.15 -13.66
C ILE A 110 3.93 -16.29 -13.70
N PHE A 111 2.84 -16.77 -14.32
CA PHE A 111 1.58 -16.04 -14.39
C PHE A 111 0.95 -15.86 -13.00
N GLU A 112 1.08 -16.85 -12.13
CA GLU A 112 0.63 -16.77 -10.75
C GLU A 112 1.44 -15.73 -9.95
N TYR A 113 2.76 -15.69 -10.12
CA TYR A 113 3.60 -14.64 -9.53
C TYR A 113 3.26 -13.23 -10.05
N VAL A 114 2.92 -13.09 -11.34
CA VAL A 114 2.45 -11.80 -11.89
C VAL A 114 1.13 -11.40 -11.22
N ARG A 115 0.19 -12.33 -11.09
CA ARG A 115 -1.12 -12.11 -10.44
C ARG A 115 -0.97 -11.70 -8.97
N GLU A 116 -0.11 -12.37 -8.20
CA GLU A 116 0.09 -12.11 -6.76
C GLU A 116 0.77 -10.76 -6.48
N ASN A 117 1.71 -10.33 -7.34
CA ASN A 117 2.33 -9.00 -7.19
C ASN A 117 1.41 -7.85 -7.63
N GLU A 118 0.32 -8.16 -8.31
CA GLU A 118 -0.63 -7.23 -8.89
C GLU A 118 -2.01 -7.31 -8.20
N GLU A 119 -2.02 -7.41 -6.87
CA GLU A 119 -3.26 -7.32 -6.11
C GLU A 119 -3.98 -5.99 -6.39
N SER A 120 -5.29 -6.05 -6.63
CA SER A 120 -6.20 -4.92 -6.88
C SER A 120 -6.10 -4.21 -8.24
N ILE A 121 -5.53 -4.85 -9.28
CA ILE A 121 -5.55 -4.26 -10.63
C ILE A 121 -6.95 -4.16 -11.21
N ASP A 122 -7.22 -2.97 -11.72
CA ASP A 122 -8.44 -2.57 -12.37
C ASP A 122 -8.80 -3.48 -13.56
N VAL A 123 -9.97 -4.12 -13.52
CA VAL A 123 -10.38 -5.06 -14.56
C VAL A 123 -10.57 -4.42 -15.94
N LEU A 124 -10.70 -3.10 -16.01
CA LEU A 124 -10.82 -2.36 -17.27
C LEU A 124 -9.48 -1.76 -17.73
N ASP A 125 -8.39 -1.97 -17.01
CA ASP A 125 -7.04 -1.61 -17.45
C ASP A 125 -6.44 -2.75 -18.29
N PHE A 126 -6.37 -2.54 -19.61
CA PHE A 126 -5.87 -3.55 -20.54
C PHE A 126 -4.34 -3.61 -20.63
N ASP A 127 -3.64 -2.63 -20.04
CA ASP A 127 -2.17 -2.56 -20.06
C ASP A 127 -1.55 -3.28 -18.86
N ARG A 128 -2.38 -3.76 -17.93
CA ARG A 128 -1.94 -4.44 -16.70
C ARG A 128 -2.74 -5.71 -16.40
N GLY A 129 -2.29 -6.47 -15.40
CA GLY A 129 -2.98 -7.68 -14.96
C GLY A 129 -2.90 -8.80 -15.98
N VAL A 130 -4.02 -9.52 -16.12
CA VAL A 130 -4.09 -10.71 -16.99
C VAL A 130 -4.21 -10.35 -18.47
N TRP A 131 -4.64 -9.13 -18.81
CA TRP A 131 -4.91 -8.74 -20.19
C TRP A 131 -3.65 -8.81 -21.08
N PRO A 132 -2.51 -8.16 -20.73
CA PRO A 132 -1.29 -8.23 -21.54
C PRO A 132 -0.81 -9.66 -21.78
N LEU A 133 -0.96 -10.54 -20.78
CA LEU A 133 -0.57 -11.95 -20.90
C LEU A 133 -1.36 -12.68 -22.00
N THR A 134 -2.61 -12.26 -22.25
CA THR A 134 -3.43 -12.80 -23.35
C THR A 134 -3.06 -12.29 -24.75
N HIS A 135 -2.15 -11.32 -24.84
CA HIS A 135 -1.72 -10.67 -26.08
C HIS A 135 -0.28 -10.99 -26.50
N VAL A 136 0.50 -11.69 -25.66
CA VAL A 136 1.90 -12.05 -25.97
C VAL A 136 2.00 -13.07 -27.11
N CYS A 137 1.36 -14.24 -26.94
CA CYS A 137 1.33 -15.28 -27.96
C CYS A 137 0.13 -16.22 -27.79
N ARG A 138 -0.14 -17.06 -28.79
CA ARG A 138 -1.26 -18.03 -28.76
C ARG A 138 -1.19 -18.99 -27.57
N LEU A 139 0.01 -19.44 -27.19
CA LEU A 139 0.18 -20.37 -26.05
C LEU A 139 -0.27 -19.71 -24.74
N TRP A 140 0.27 -18.53 -24.43
CA TRP A 140 -0.06 -17.78 -23.21
C TRP A 140 -1.55 -17.46 -23.16
N ARG A 141 -2.10 -16.96 -24.27
CA ARG A 141 -3.54 -16.71 -24.39
C ARG A 141 -4.37 -17.95 -24.05
N THR A 142 -4.00 -19.11 -24.60
CA THR A 142 -4.73 -20.36 -24.35
C THR A 142 -4.64 -20.77 -22.88
N MET A 143 -3.48 -20.61 -22.25
CA MET A 143 -3.28 -20.97 -20.84
C MET A 143 -4.06 -20.06 -19.89
N ILE A 144 -3.99 -18.74 -20.09
CA ILE A 144 -4.69 -17.76 -19.26
C ILE A 144 -6.22 -17.88 -19.41
N LEU A 145 -6.72 -18.13 -20.63
CA LEU A 145 -8.16 -18.30 -20.86
C LEU A 145 -8.70 -19.64 -20.36
N ALA A 146 -7.87 -20.69 -20.28
CA ALA A 146 -8.29 -22.00 -19.81
C ALA A 146 -8.41 -22.06 -18.28
N GLU A 147 -7.70 -21.20 -17.56
CA GLU A 147 -7.66 -21.22 -16.10
C GLU A 147 -8.49 -20.08 -15.50
N SER A 148 -9.58 -20.47 -14.85
CA SER A 148 -10.53 -19.59 -14.19
C SER A 148 -9.96 -18.78 -13.02
N SER A 149 -8.93 -19.30 -12.33
CA SER A 149 -8.35 -18.63 -11.15
C SER A 149 -7.71 -17.28 -11.47
N TYR A 150 -7.30 -17.05 -12.73
CA TYR A 150 -6.78 -15.75 -13.17
C TYR A 150 -7.86 -14.64 -13.22
N TRP A 151 -9.14 -15.00 -13.16
CA TRP A 151 -10.26 -14.08 -13.36
C TRP A 151 -11.09 -13.87 -12.08
N THR A 152 -10.56 -14.19 -10.90
CA THR A 152 -11.33 -14.15 -9.63
C THR A 152 -11.25 -12.83 -8.88
N THR A 153 -10.25 -12.00 -9.18
CA THR A 153 -10.03 -10.69 -8.52
C THR A 153 -10.63 -9.58 -9.38
N VAL A 154 -11.77 -9.06 -8.93
CA VAL A 154 -12.48 -7.97 -9.61
C VAL A 154 -12.25 -6.67 -8.85
N SER A 155 -11.38 -5.82 -9.36
CA SER A 155 -11.15 -4.46 -8.85
C SER A 155 -11.70 -3.43 -9.83
N LEU A 156 -12.50 -2.51 -9.31
CA LEU A 156 -13.07 -1.37 -10.01
C LEU A 156 -12.87 -0.14 -9.13
N PRO A 157 -11.69 0.51 -9.22
CA PRO A 157 -11.37 1.68 -8.41
C PRO A 157 -12.21 2.89 -8.84
N LEU A 158 -12.12 3.96 -8.04
CA LEU A 158 -12.82 5.20 -8.32
C LEU A 158 -12.42 5.74 -9.70
N ARG A 159 -13.40 5.97 -10.56
CA ARG A 159 -13.22 6.62 -11.85
C ARG A 159 -14.07 7.88 -11.95
N ILE A 160 -13.54 8.88 -12.66
CA ILE A 160 -14.31 10.07 -13.04
C ILE A 160 -15.42 9.67 -14.03
N ARG A 161 -15.09 8.79 -14.98
CA ARG A 161 -16.05 8.20 -15.93
C ARG A 161 -15.65 6.78 -16.26
N TYR A 162 -16.63 5.90 -16.24
CA TYR A 162 -16.47 4.54 -16.73
C TYR A 162 -16.61 4.52 -18.27
N PRO A 163 -15.74 3.80 -18.99
CA PRO A 163 -15.91 3.59 -20.43
C PRO A 163 -17.26 2.93 -20.76
N ILE A 164 -17.81 3.20 -21.95
CA ILE A 164 -19.13 2.65 -22.34
C ILE A 164 -19.14 1.11 -22.43
N TYR A 165 -17.96 0.51 -22.61
CA TYR A 165 -17.76 -0.94 -22.70
C TYR A 165 -17.57 -1.63 -21.33
N SER A 166 -17.61 -0.87 -20.22
CA SER A 166 -17.27 -1.39 -18.88
C SER A 166 -18.12 -2.59 -18.47
N VAL A 167 -19.40 -2.55 -18.79
CA VAL A 167 -20.36 -3.62 -18.44
C VAL A 167 -20.03 -4.90 -19.21
N GLN A 168 -19.71 -4.80 -20.50
CA GLN A 168 -19.34 -5.96 -21.32
C GLN A 168 -18.04 -6.59 -20.82
N VAL A 169 -17.03 -5.77 -20.50
CA VAL A 169 -15.73 -6.25 -20.00
C VAL A 169 -15.89 -6.91 -18.63
N LEU A 170 -16.63 -6.29 -17.71
CA LEU A 170 -16.91 -6.88 -16.40
C LEU A 170 -17.65 -8.21 -16.53
N SER A 171 -18.67 -8.26 -17.39
CA SER A 171 -19.44 -9.49 -17.61
C SER A 171 -18.56 -10.61 -18.18
N LEU A 172 -17.70 -10.30 -19.16
CA LEU A 172 -16.74 -11.24 -19.73
C LEU A 172 -15.74 -11.73 -18.69
N PHE A 173 -15.26 -10.86 -17.82
CA PHE A 173 -14.35 -11.21 -16.73
C PHE A 173 -15.01 -12.20 -15.75
N LEU A 174 -16.25 -11.89 -15.34
CA LEU A 174 -17.05 -12.74 -14.46
C LEU A 174 -17.43 -14.08 -15.11
N GLU A 175 -17.63 -14.12 -16.43
CA GLU A 175 -17.86 -15.35 -17.18
C GLU A 175 -16.62 -16.25 -17.14
N ARG A 176 -15.43 -15.69 -17.41
CA ARG A 176 -14.16 -16.44 -17.41
C ARG A 176 -13.76 -16.98 -16.05
N SER A 177 -14.18 -16.32 -14.99
CA SER A 177 -13.95 -16.80 -13.61
C SER A 177 -14.73 -18.07 -13.26
N GLY A 178 -15.69 -18.50 -14.09
CA GLY A 178 -16.48 -19.71 -13.86
C GLY A 178 -17.17 -19.67 -12.49
N ASP A 179 -17.19 -20.78 -11.77
CA ASP A 179 -17.80 -20.87 -10.43
C ASP A 179 -16.82 -20.62 -9.28
N LYS A 180 -15.64 -20.06 -9.57
CA LYS A 180 -14.63 -19.81 -8.54
C LYS A 180 -15.08 -18.71 -7.57
N PRO A 181 -14.62 -18.78 -6.30
CA PRO A 181 -14.82 -17.71 -5.34
C PRO A 181 -14.23 -16.39 -5.84
N LEU A 182 -14.92 -15.28 -5.56
CA LEU A 182 -14.56 -13.96 -6.03
C LEU A 182 -14.03 -13.07 -4.91
N PHE A 183 -12.99 -12.32 -5.23
CA PHE A 183 -12.59 -11.12 -4.51
C PHE A 183 -13.13 -9.90 -5.24
N ILE A 184 -13.94 -9.10 -4.56
CA ILE A 184 -14.55 -7.89 -5.12
C ILE A 184 -13.98 -6.66 -4.41
N ASP A 185 -13.45 -5.70 -5.16
CA ASP A 185 -13.17 -4.34 -4.71
C ASP A 185 -13.89 -3.36 -5.65
N PHE A 186 -14.88 -2.64 -5.14
CA PHE A 186 -15.66 -1.70 -5.92
C PHE A 186 -15.75 -0.36 -5.22
N THR A 187 -15.23 0.67 -5.88
CA THR A 187 -15.25 2.06 -5.39
C THR A 187 -16.00 2.97 -6.37
N CYS A 188 -16.97 3.71 -5.84
CA CYS A 188 -17.80 4.65 -6.58
C CYS A 188 -18.24 5.79 -5.65
N ARG A 189 -18.38 7.02 -6.15
CA ARG A 189 -18.85 8.18 -5.36
C ARG A 189 -20.14 8.79 -5.89
N ASP A 190 -20.52 8.46 -7.11
CA ASP A 190 -21.66 9.02 -7.82
C ASP A 190 -22.82 8.02 -7.92
N LEU A 191 -24.01 8.53 -8.18
CA LEU A 191 -25.20 7.73 -8.43
C LEU A 191 -25.55 7.73 -9.92
N GLU A 192 -24.56 7.88 -10.80
CA GLU A 192 -24.77 7.77 -12.23
C GLU A 192 -25.28 6.37 -12.62
N THR A 193 -25.90 6.27 -13.79
CA THR A 193 -26.55 5.04 -14.26
C THR A 193 -25.54 3.89 -14.48
N LEU A 194 -24.34 4.19 -14.95
CA LEU A 194 -23.33 3.19 -15.30
C LEU A 194 -22.70 2.55 -14.05
N PRO A 195 -22.21 3.28 -13.02
CA PRO A 195 -21.77 2.69 -11.76
C PRO A 195 -22.85 1.84 -11.07
N GLN A 196 -24.11 2.31 -11.07
CA GLN A 196 -25.23 1.50 -10.57
C GLN A 196 -25.39 0.19 -11.34
N THR A 197 -25.21 0.23 -12.66
CA THR A 197 -25.31 -0.96 -13.52
C THR A 197 -24.16 -1.93 -13.24
N LEU A 198 -22.93 -1.44 -13.13
CA LEU A 198 -21.76 -2.25 -12.74
C LEU A 198 -21.99 -2.92 -11.38
N PHE A 199 -22.48 -2.17 -10.40
CA PHE A 199 -22.77 -2.70 -9.07
C PHE A 199 -23.84 -3.81 -9.12
N ARG A 200 -24.91 -3.65 -9.92
CA ARG A 200 -25.93 -4.70 -10.13
C ARG A 200 -25.35 -5.96 -10.76
N VAL A 201 -24.44 -5.82 -11.72
CA VAL A 201 -23.73 -6.96 -12.32
C VAL A 201 -22.92 -7.70 -11.27
N LEU A 202 -22.14 -7.00 -10.44
CA LEU A 202 -21.39 -7.62 -9.34
C LEU A 202 -22.33 -8.38 -8.39
N ILE A 203 -23.42 -7.74 -7.98
CA ILE A 203 -24.39 -8.30 -7.02
C ILE A 203 -25.05 -9.59 -7.56
N ALA A 204 -25.28 -9.69 -8.86
CA ALA A 204 -25.82 -10.91 -9.47
C ALA A 204 -24.93 -12.14 -9.20
N HIS A 205 -23.63 -11.93 -9.01
CA HIS A 205 -22.63 -12.96 -8.69
C HIS A 205 -22.26 -13.03 -7.19
N SER A 206 -23.03 -12.37 -6.32
CA SER A 206 -22.78 -12.34 -4.86
C SER A 206 -22.72 -13.70 -4.18
N HIS A 207 -23.33 -14.73 -4.79
CA HIS A 207 -23.26 -16.09 -4.29
C HIS A 207 -21.84 -16.69 -4.26
N ARG A 208 -20.93 -16.16 -5.07
CA ARG A 208 -19.54 -16.57 -5.14
C ARG A 208 -18.60 -15.64 -4.40
N TRP A 209 -19.09 -14.55 -3.82
CA TRP A 209 -18.22 -13.61 -3.11
C TRP A 209 -17.61 -14.29 -1.90
N GLU A 210 -16.28 -14.27 -1.83
CA GLU A 210 -15.49 -14.74 -0.69
C GLU A 210 -15.03 -13.53 0.14
N THR A 211 -14.51 -12.52 -0.56
CA THR A 211 -14.11 -11.24 0.02
C THR A 211 -14.76 -10.11 -0.75
N CYS A 212 -15.36 -9.16 -0.05
CA CYS A 212 -16.00 -8.01 -0.68
C CYS A 212 -15.60 -6.72 0.04
N ARG A 213 -15.03 -5.78 -0.72
CA ARG A 213 -14.67 -4.43 -0.30
C ARG A 213 -15.48 -3.43 -1.13
N LEU A 214 -16.29 -2.62 -0.45
CA LEU A 214 -17.17 -1.64 -1.08
C LEU A 214 -16.87 -0.26 -0.53
N ARG A 215 -16.65 0.70 -1.42
CA ARG A 215 -16.58 2.13 -1.07
C ARG A 215 -17.59 2.86 -1.92
N VAL A 216 -18.81 2.99 -1.43
CA VAL A 216 -19.97 3.39 -2.24
C VAL A 216 -20.91 4.31 -1.48
N PRO A 217 -21.73 5.13 -2.15
CA PRO A 217 -22.79 5.88 -1.47
C PRO A 217 -23.77 4.92 -0.79
N VAL A 218 -24.21 5.26 0.42
CA VAL A 218 -25.12 4.42 1.22
C VAL A 218 -26.40 4.02 0.46
N GLN A 219 -26.85 4.85 -0.48
CA GLN A 219 -28.02 4.61 -1.32
C GLN A 219 -27.87 3.40 -2.25
N LEU A 220 -26.64 2.97 -2.57
CA LEU A 220 -26.43 1.77 -3.36
C LEU A 220 -26.73 0.49 -2.59
N LEU A 221 -26.67 0.51 -1.24
CA LEU A 221 -27.01 -0.65 -0.42
C LEU A 221 -28.44 -1.17 -0.64
N LYS A 222 -29.36 -0.32 -1.12
CA LYS A 222 -30.71 -0.78 -1.49
C LYS A 222 -30.67 -1.86 -2.58
N HIS A 223 -29.62 -1.90 -3.40
CA HIS A 223 -29.44 -2.95 -4.41
C HIS A 223 -28.95 -4.27 -3.82
N LEU A 224 -28.40 -4.25 -2.60
CA LEU A 224 -28.08 -5.43 -1.81
C LEU A 224 -29.33 -6.02 -1.12
N THR A 225 -30.54 -5.68 -1.59
CA THR A 225 -31.82 -6.23 -1.09
C THR A 225 -31.70 -7.73 -0.75
N PRO A 226 -32.44 -8.22 0.26
CA PRO A 226 -32.20 -9.55 0.84
C PRO A 226 -31.98 -10.66 -0.20
N CYS A 227 -32.76 -10.71 -1.28
CA CYS A 227 -32.63 -11.75 -2.32
C CYS A 227 -31.24 -11.88 -3.01
N ALA A 228 -30.44 -10.81 -3.03
CA ALA A 228 -29.12 -10.82 -3.64
C ALA A 228 -28.08 -11.51 -2.74
N ILE A 229 -27.84 -10.97 -1.54
CA ILE A 229 -26.82 -11.49 -0.61
C ILE A 229 -27.29 -12.78 0.09
N LYS A 230 -28.58 -13.14 0.03
CA LYS A 230 -29.10 -14.45 0.49
C LYS A 230 -28.39 -15.68 -0.08
N ARG A 231 -27.46 -15.50 -1.02
CA ARG A 231 -26.67 -16.56 -1.62
C ARG A 231 -25.18 -16.49 -1.29
N ALA A 232 -24.69 -15.46 -0.59
CA ALA A 232 -23.28 -15.21 -0.30
C ALA A 232 -22.72 -16.13 0.79
N LYS A 233 -22.85 -17.45 0.58
CA LYS A 233 -22.48 -18.49 1.54
C LYS A 233 -20.97 -18.58 1.78
N LEU A 234 -20.18 -18.10 0.81
CA LEU A 234 -18.71 -18.11 0.85
C LEU A 234 -18.13 -16.83 1.47
N LEU A 235 -18.95 -15.80 1.71
CA LEU A 235 -18.46 -14.49 2.14
C LEU A 235 -17.89 -14.59 3.55
N TRP A 236 -16.57 -14.51 3.67
CA TRP A 236 -15.85 -14.58 4.95
C TRP A 236 -15.43 -13.20 5.45
N HIS A 237 -15.13 -12.28 4.52
CA HIS A 237 -14.70 -10.91 4.82
C HIS A 237 -15.54 -9.88 4.06
N PHE A 238 -16.14 -8.96 4.82
CA PHE A 238 -16.90 -7.85 4.29
C PHE A 238 -16.34 -6.53 4.81
N ASP A 239 -15.91 -5.66 3.91
CA ASP A 239 -15.43 -4.31 4.20
C ASP A 239 -16.31 -3.32 3.44
N ALA A 240 -16.99 -2.42 4.14
CA ALA A 240 -17.79 -1.39 3.52
C ALA A 240 -17.53 -0.02 4.15
N ASN A 241 -17.11 0.92 3.31
CA ASN A 241 -17.11 2.34 3.59
C ASN A 241 -18.25 3.01 2.83
N LEU A 242 -19.18 3.58 3.58
CA LEU A 242 -20.45 4.06 3.04
C LEU A 242 -20.55 5.56 3.22
N ASP A 243 -20.43 6.29 2.12
CA ASP A 243 -20.55 7.75 2.15
C ASP A 243 -22.02 8.11 2.42
N MET A 244 -22.29 8.66 3.61
CA MET A 244 -23.58 9.28 3.91
C MET A 244 -23.61 10.68 3.31
N VAL A 245 -24.35 10.83 2.22
CA VAL A 245 -24.76 12.16 1.78
C VAL A 245 -25.74 12.69 2.83
N TYR A 246 -25.42 13.87 3.42
CA TYR A 246 -26.26 14.57 4.39
C TYR A 246 -27.74 14.52 3.93
N SER A 247 -28.64 14.04 4.80
CA SER A 247 -30.09 13.75 4.58
C SER A 247 -30.52 12.31 4.24
N SER A 248 -29.60 11.38 3.99
CA SER A 248 -29.99 9.99 3.70
C SER A 248 -30.11 9.12 4.97
N SER A 249 -31.34 8.75 5.34
CA SER A 249 -31.57 7.67 6.31
C SER A 249 -31.50 6.32 5.60
N LEU A 250 -30.84 5.33 6.18
CA LEU A 250 -31.02 3.94 5.76
C LEU A 250 -32.50 3.57 5.91
N SER A 251 -33.14 3.15 4.82
CA SER A 251 -34.47 2.56 4.90
C SER A 251 -34.42 1.29 5.73
N THR A 252 -35.44 1.05 6.55
CA THR A 252 -35.69 -0.13 7.40
C THR A 252 -35.57 -1.48 6.68
N SER A 253 -35.50 -1.49 5.34
CA SER A 253 -35.41 -2.66 4.48
C SER A 253 -34.01 -3.32 4.41
N CYS A 254 -33.00 -2.80 5.10
CA CYS A 254 -31.63 -3.36 5.11
C CYS A 254 -31.38 -4.43 6.20
N ASN A 255 -32.40 -4.75 7.01
CA ASN A 255 -32.24 -5.50 8.26
C ASN A 255 -31.74 -6.96 8.10
N ASP A 256 -31.75 -7.53 6.89
CA ASP A 256 -31.39 -8.94 6.64
C ASP A 256 -30.30 -9.11 5.57
N ILE A 257 -29.58 -8.04 5.21
CA ILE A 257 -28.62 -8.08 4.10
C ILE A 257 -27.59 -9.22 4.30
N PHE A 258 -27.20 -9.55 5.53
CA PHE A 258 -26.17 -10.56 5.80
C PHE A 258 -26.65 -11.76 6.63
N ALA A 259 -27.97 -11.93 6.80
CA ALA A 259 -28.52 -13.04 7.59
C ALA A 259 -28.09 -14.42 7.05
N ASP A 260 -27.86 -14.51 5.74
CA ASP A 260 -27.52 -15.74 5.01
C ASP A 260 -26.04 -15.82 4.59
N ALA A 261 -25.16 -15.14 5.32
CA ALA A 261 -23.70 -15.23 5.19
C ALA A 261 -23.06 -16.02 6.37
N PRO A 262 -23.23 -17.36 6.45
CA PRO A 262 -22.78 -18.16 7.59
C PRO A 262 -21.26 -18.27 7.74
N ALA A 263 -20.52 -18.06 6.64
CA ALA A 263 -19.06 -18.06 6.62
C ALA A 263 -18.45 -16.73 7.11
N LEU A 264 -19.26 -15.70 7.35
CA LEU A 264 -18.75 -14.38 7.71
C LEU A 264 -18.01 -14.44 9.05
N ARG A 265 -16.76 -13.98 9.03
CA ARG A 265 -15.84 -13.94 10.18
C ARG A 265 -15.30 -12.53 10.41
N SER A 266 -15.08 -11.77 9.35
CA SER A 266 -14.48 -10.44 9.42
C SER A 266 -15.41 -9.39 8.83
N VAL A 267 -15.67 -8.34 9.62
CA VAL A 267 -16.50 -7.22 9.20
C VAL A 267 -15.77 -5.90 9.46
N LYS A 268 -15.65 -5.07 8.43
CA LYS A 268 -15.19 -3.69 8.51
C LYS A 268 -16.28 -2.74 8.03
N LEU A 269 -16.76 -1.81 8.85
CA LEU A 269 -17.87 -0.93 8.48
C LEU A 269 -17.64 0.52 8.91
N THR A 270 -17.75 1.45 7.97
CA THR A 270 -17.69 2.90 8.24
C THR A 270 -18.84 3.63 7.55
N GLY A 271 -19.34 4.69 8.18
CA GLY A 271 -20.35 5.56 7.58
C GLY A 271 -21.79 5.02 7.56
N VAL A 272 -22.14 4.06 8.42
CA VAL A 272 -23.53 3.61 8.58
C VAL A 272 -23.89 3.48 10.05
N PRO A 273 -25.05 3.99 10.53
CA PRO A 273 -25.48 3.75 11.91
C PRO A 273 -25.67 2.25 12.17
N LEU A 274 -24.84 1.67 13.03
CA LEU A 274 -24.90 0.24 13.36
C LEU A 274 -25.92 -0.01 14.47
N THR A 275 -26.78 -1.01 14.26
CA THR A 275 -27.55 -1.65 15.32
C THR A 275 -27.57 -3.17 15.06
N PRO A 276 -27.78 -4.01 16.08
CA PRO A 276 -27.94 -5.46 15.87
C PRO A 276 -29.04 -5.78 14.83
N ALA A 277 -30.11 -4.98 14.81
CA ALA A 277 -31.24 -5.15 13.91
C ALA A 277 -30.97 -4.70 12.46
N THR A 278 -30.02 -3.79 12.22
CA THR A 278 -29.79 -3.22 10.88
C THR A 278 -28.92 -4.09 9.98
N LEU A 279 -28.20 -5.06 10.53
CA LEU A 279 -27.20 -5.83 9.78
C LEU A 279 -27.54 -7.32 9.66
N GLY A 280 -28.36 -7.86 10.57
CA GLY A 280 -28.76 -9.27 10.55
C GLY A 280 -27.60 -10.26 10.70
N PHE A 281 -26.42 -9.83 11.15
CA PHE A 281 -25.26 -10.72 11.28
C PHE A 281 -25.50 -11.83 12.31
N ARG A 282 -24.89 -13.00 12.05
CA ARG A 282 -24.59 -13.97 13.11
C ARG A 282 -23.38 -13.47 13.90
N TRP A 283 -23.60 -12.54 14.81
CA TRP A 283 -22.56 -11.92 15.65
C TRP A 283 -21.66 -12.94 16.33
N SER A 284 -22.22 -14.07 16.76
CA SER A 284 -21.50 -15.14 17.46
C SER A 284 -20.44 -15.85 16.63
N SER A 285 -20.38 -15.66 15.30
CA SER A 285 -19.32 -16.25 14.47
C SER A 285 -18.25 -15.24 14.06
N LEU A 286 -18.38 -13.96 14.42
CA LEU A 286 -17.40 -12.94 14.04
C LEU A 286 -16.13 -13.05 14.88
N THR A 287 -15.00 -13.02 14.20
CA THR A 287 -13.64 -13.03 14.79
C THR A 287 -12.97 -11.67 14.66
N VAL A 288 -13.30 -10.89 13.64
CA VAL A 288 -12.76 -9.54 13.42
C VAL A 288 -13.89 -8.54 13.26
N TYR A 289 -13.86 -7.49 14.07
CA TYR A 289 -14.84 -6.41 14.05
C TYR A 289 -14.11 -5.05 14.03
N ASP A 290 -14.18 -4.33 12.91
CA ASP A 290 -13.57 -3.01 12.74
C ASP A 290 -14.64 -2.01 12.29
N VAL A 291 -14.96 -1.04 13.13
CA VAL A 291 -16.09 -0.16 12.87
C VAL A 291 -15.81 1.29 13.25
N ALA A 292 -16.35 2.21 12.47
CA ALA A 292 -16.38 3.63 12.81
C ALA A 292 -17.84 4.11 12.91
N GLN A 293 -18.21 4.67 14.06
CA GLN A 293 -19.54 5.20 14.38
C GLN A 293 -19.42 6.60 14.98
N ASP A 294 -20.53 7.32 15.05
CA ASP A 294 -20.56 8.56 15.82
C ASP A 294 -20.44 8.27 17.31
N THR A 295 -21.17 7.28 17.84
CA THR A 295 -21.35 7.11 19.29
C THR A 295 -21.19 5.67 19.78
N PRO A 296 -20.73 5.47 21.03
CA PRO A 296 -20.41 4.14 21.55
C PRO A 296 -21.62 3.27 21.96
N GLU A 297 -22.80 3.84 22.24
CA GLU A 297 -23.97 3.09 22.78
C GLU A 297 -24.36 1.89 21.93
N LYS A 298 -24.21 2.04 20.61
CA LYS A 298 -24.62 1.02 19.65
C LYS A 298 -23.84 -0.28 19.82
N HIS A 299 -22.61 -0.21 20.30
CA HIS A 299 -21.76 -1.37 20.50
C HIS A 299 -22.13 -2.17 21.77
N LEU A 300 -22.81 -1.56 22.75
CA LEU A 300 -23.24 -2.25 23.98
C LEU A 300 -24.23 -3.39 23.71
N GLY A 301 -25.05 -3.27 22.66
CA GLY A 301 -25.95 -4.34 22.23
C GLY A 301 -25.31 -5.37 21.30
N ILE A 302 -24.11 -5.09 20.80
CA ILE A 302 -23.41 -5.90 19.78
C ILE A 302 -22.33 -6.78 20.43
N LEU A 303 -21.47 -6.18 21.23
CA LEU A 303 -20.32 -6.86 21.83
C LEU A 303 -20.71 -8.11 22.64
N PRO A 304 -21.79 -8.11 23.46
CA PRO A 304 -22.20 -9.33 24.18
C PRO A 304 -22.60 -10.49 23.26
N LEU A 305 -22.99 -10.21 22.00
CA LEU A 305 -23.41 -11.24 21.04
C LEU A 305 -22.21 -11.84 20.28
N ALA A 306 -21.05 -11.17 20.30
CA ALA A 306 -19.88 -11.50 19.49
C ALA A 306 -18.77 -12.15 20.32
N THR A 307 -19.07 -13.29 20.92
CA THR A 307 -18.18 -13.99 21.89
C THR A 307 -16.94 -14.61 21.26
N GLU A 308 -16.93 -14.80 19.95
CA GLU A 308 -15.83 -15.38 19.18
C GLU A 308 -14.82 -14.33 18.67
N LEU A 309 -14.98 -13.06 19.07
CA LEU A 309 -14.08 -11.99 18.65
C LEU A 309 -12.65 -12.21 19.14
N VAL A 310 -11.72 -12.07 18.20
CA VAL A 310 -10.27 -12.12 18.40
C VAL A 310 -9.69 -10.72 18.26
N GLU A 311 -10.15 -9.97 17.26
CA GLU A 311 -9.74 -8.59 17.00
C GLU A 311 -10.94 -7.64 16.97
N CYS A 312 -10.86 -6.56 17.73
CA CYS A 312 -11.91 -5.54 17.81
C CYS A 312 -11.30 -4.15 17.69
N THR A 313 -11.73 -3.39 16.68
CA THR A 313 -11.39 -1.98 16.47
C THR A 313 -12.68 -1.16 16.44
N ILE A 314 -12.81 -0.20 17.34
CA ILE A 314 -13.98 0.69 17.40
C ILE A 314 -13.49 2.14 17.39
N ARG A 315 -14.06 2.94 16.50
CA ARG A 315 -13.75 4.36 16.36
C ARG A 315 -15.03 5.16 16.59
N CYS A 316 -15.01 6.07 17.57
CA CYS A 316 -16.14 6.93 17.88
C CYS A 316 -15.73 8.40 17.91
N THR A 317 -16.54 9.29 17.33
CA THR A 317 -16.23 10.73 17.24
C THR A 317 -16.96 11.57 18.29
N GLN A 318 -18.05 11.06 18.85
CA GLN A 318 -18.90 11.75 19.82
C GLN A 318 -19.03 10.92 21.10
N PRO A 319 -19.09 11.55 22.28
CA PRO A 319 -19.33 10.85 23.53
C PRO A 319 -20.77 10.32 23.58
N TRP A 320 -21.20 9.84 24.74
CA TRP A 320 -22.59 9.43 24.94
C TRP A 320 -23.56 10.54 24.52
N ARG A 321 -24.51 10.25 23.62
CA ARG A 321 -25.52 11.22 23.14
C ARG A 321 -26.49 11.62 24.24
N PHE A 322 -26.76 10.69 25.14
CA PHE A 322 -27.61 10.91 26.30
C PHE A 322 -26.73 10.68 27.52
N ASN A 323 -26.87 11.52 28.55
CA ASN A 323 -26.40 11.18 29.90
C ASN A 323 -27.14 9.89 30.31
N MET A 324 -26.59 8.74 29.95
CA MET A 324 -27.13 7.43 30.28
C MET A 324 -26.64 7.06 31.68
N PRO A 325 -27.54 7.06 32.67
CA PRO A 325 -27.64 5.97 33.62
C PRO A 325 -28.98 5.29 33.33
N PRO A 326 -29.03 4.04 32.83
CA PRO A 326 -29.52 2.98 33.72
C PRO A 326 -29.14 1.53 33.33
N VAL A 327 -29.02 0.66 34.34
CA VAL A 327 -28.77 -0.81 34.26
C VAL A 327 -27.34 -1.22 33.87
N GLN A 328 -26.38 -0.86 34.72
CA GLN A 328 -24.94 -1.17 34.60
C GLN A 328 -24.59 -2.67 34.49
N ALA A 329 -25.52 -3.59 34.79
CA ALA A 329 -25.24 -5.02 34.88
C ALA A 329 -25.66 -5.88 33.67
N LEU A 330 -26.48 -5.37 32.74
CA LEU A 330 -26.99 -6.20 31.62
C LEU A 330 -26.15 -6.15 30.34
N TYR A 331 -25.20 -5.21 30.23
CA TYR A 331 -24.46 -4.96 28.99
C TYR A 331 -22.96 -5.25 29.10
N THR A 332 -22.51 -5.85 30.19
CA THR A 332 -21.10 -6.25 30.29
C THR A 332 -20.82 -7.38 29.30
N ALA A 333 -20.04 -7.07 28.26
CA ALA A 333 -19.63 -8.03 27.25
C ALA A 333 -18.41 -8.81 27.73
N THR A 334 -18.54 -10.13 27.88
CA THR A 334 -17.39 -11.01 28.12
C THR A 334 -16.87 -11.51 26.79
N LEU A 335 -15.64 -11.16 26.46
CA LEU A 335 -14.97 -11.46 25.19
C LEU A 335 -13.75 -12.36 25.48
N PRO A 336 -13.96 -13.67 25.69
CA PRO A 336 -12.93 -14.56 26.18
C PRO A 336 -11.81 -14.84 25.16
N LYS A 337 -12.08 -14.66 23.87
CA LYS A 337 -11.10 -14.92 22.79
C LYS A 337 -10.40 -13.66 22.29
N LEU A 338 -10.74 -12.50 22.84
CA LEU A 338 -10.24 -11.22 22.36
C LEU A 338 -8.76 -11.07 22.72
N THR A 339 -7.91 -11.00 21.70
CA THR A 339 -6.47 -10.79 21.84
C THR A 339 -6.08 -9.36 21.55
N THR A 340 -6.79 -8.67 20.65
CA THR A 340 -6.48 -7.32 20.20
C THR A 340 -7.69 -6.42 20.33
N LEU A 341 -7.57 -5.32 21.09
CA LEU A 341 -8.60 -4.32 21.27
C LEU A 341 -8.04 -2.92 20.94
N LYS A 342 -8.67 -2.23 20.00
CA LYS A 342 -8.34 -0.86 19.60
C LYS A 342 -9.55 0.05 19.75
N LEU A 343 -9.44 1.09 20.57
CA LEU A 343 -10.49 2.03 20.91
C LEU A 343 -10.02 3.45 20.62
N GLU A 344 -10.46 4.02 19.50
CA GLU A 344 -10.10 5.38 19.10
C GLU A 344 -11.21 6.39 19.42
N GLY A 345 -10.82 7.64 19.66
CA GLY A 345 -11.71 8.75 19.97
C GLY A 345 -12.47 8.52 21.27
N THR A 346 -13.81 8.55 21.26
CA THR A 346 -14.65 8.41 22.46
C THR A 346 -15.03 6.97 22.79
N SER A 347 -14.55 6.00 22.02
CA SER A 347 -14.89 4.57 22.21
C SER A 347 -14.28 3.97 23.48
N TYR A 348 -13.27 4.61 24.09
CA TYR A 348 -12.70 4.21 25.40
C TYR A 348 -13.77 4.07 26.50
N LEU A 349 -14.89 4.78 26.37
CA LEU A 349 -16.02 4.69 27.31
C LEU A 349 -16.62 3.28 27.39
N LEU A 350 -16.40 2.44 26.37
CA LEU A 350 -16.79 1.03 26.35
C LEU A 350 -15.97 0.17 27.32
N LEU A 351 -14.78 0.61 27.75
CA LEU A 351 -13.95 -0.12 28.70
C LEU A 351 -14.67 -0.40 30.02
N LYS A 352 -15.63 0.44 30.43
CA LYS A 352 -16.47 0.18 31.62
C LYS A 352 -17.37 -1.05 31.48
N TYR A 353 -17.56 -1.57 30.28
CA TYR A 353 -18.51 -2.63 29.96
C TYR A 353 -17.89 -3.84 29.26
N ILE A 354 -16.56 -3.94 29.14
CA ILE A 354 -15.88 -5.07 28.49
C ILE A 354 -15.10 -5.89 29.52
N ILE A 355 -15.20 -7.22 29.45
CA ILE A 355 -14.32 -8.16 30.16
C ILE A 355 -13.56 -8.95 29.10
N ALA A 356 -12.24 -8.78 29.04
CA ALA A 356 -11.40 -9.45 28.04
C ALA A 356 -10.17 -10.09 28.73
N PRO A 357 -10.31 -11.31 29.27
CA PRO A 357 -9.30 -11.92 30.13
C PRO A 357 -8.05 -12.38 29.38
N ASN A 358 -8.13 -12.61 28.07
CA ASN A 358 -7.01 -13.06 27.24
C ASN A 358 -6.45 -11.93 26.36
N LEU A 359 -6.71 -10.67 26.72
CA LEU A 359 -6.26 -9.52 25.94
C LEU A 359 -4.74 -9.42 25.95
N PHE A 360 -4.14 -9.40 24.77
CA PHE A 360 -2.70 -9.35 24.55
C PHE A 360 -2.24 -7.94 24.16
N SER A 361 -3.01 -7.26 23.30
CA SER A 361 -2.72 -5.93 22.76
C SER A 361 -3.90 -4.99 22.95
N LEU A 362 -3.64 -3.84 23.58
CA LEU A 362 -4.62 -2.79 23.85
C LEU A 362 -4.15 -1.45 23.29
N ASN A 363 -4.95 -0.84 22.42
CA ASN A 363 -4.84 0.56 22.03
C ASN A 363 -6.08 1.31 22.53
N THR A 364 -5.90 2.40 23.27
CA THR A 364 -7.02 3.20 23.76
C THR A 364 -6.62 4.65 24.02
N VAL A 365 -7.62 5.52 24.05
CA VAL A 365 -7.50 6.88 24.58
C VAL A 365 -7.64 6.86 26.11
N LEU A 366 -6.87 7.71 26.80
CA LEU A 366 -6.93 7.93 28.25
C LEU A 366 -7.11 9.44 28.55
N PRO A 367 -8.36 9.90 28.74
CA PRO A 367 -8.62 11.26 29.19
C PRO A 367 -8.11 11.50 30.62
N GLU A 368 -7.79 12.76 30.95
CA GLU A 368 -7.18 13.16 32.24
C GLU A 368 -7.97 12.74 33.49
N ARG A 369 -9.31 12.72 33.43
CA ARG A 369 -10.20 12.47 34.58
C ARG A 369 -11.03 11.19 34.45
N ASP A 370 -10.54 10.21 33.70
CA ASP A 370 -11.27 8.96 33.47
C ASP A 370 -10.52 7.74 34.03
N ASP A 371 -11.26 6.92 34.79
CA ASP A 371 -10.76 5.70 35.41
C ASP A 371 -11.20 4.43 34.66
N SER A 372 -11.81 4.54 33.46
CA SER A 372 -12.39 3.38 32.75
C SER A 372 -11.34 2.32 32.45
N LEU A 373 -10.14 2.74 32.06
CA LEU A 373 -9.04 1.83 31.76
C LEU A 373 -8.56 1.11 33.02
N LYS A 374 -8.44 1.82 34.15
CA LYS A 374 -8.06 1.21 35.44
C LYS A 374 -9.09 0.16 35.87
N VAL A 375 -10.38 0.53 35.86
CA VAL A 375 -11.49 -0.38 36.19
C VAL A 375 -11.52 -1.58 35.25
N PHE A 376 -11.23 -1.39 33.96
CA PHE A 376 -11.14 -2.47 32.99
C PHE A 376 -10.01 -3.46 33.29
N LEU A 377 -8.82 -2.95 33.61
CA LEU A 377 -7.65 -3.77 33.93
C LEU A 377 -7.85 -4.56 35.23
N GLU A 378 -8.41 -3.93 36.26
CA GLU A 378 -8.75 -4.59 37.53
C GLU A 378 -9.81 -5.68 37.33
N ARG A 379 -10.78 -5.47 36.43
CA ARG A 379 -11.86 -6.43 36.18
C ARG A 379 -11.44 -7.58 35.27
N SER A 380 -10.61 -7.32 34.25
CA SER A 380 -10.27 -8.32 33.23
C SER A 380 -8.98 -9.08 33.55
N GLU A 381 -8.08 -8.51 34.35
CA GLU A 381 -6.75 -9.06 34.68
C GLU A 381 -6.01 -9.67 33.46
N PRO A 382 -5.88 -8.96 32.33
CA PRO A 382 -5.37 -9.54 31.10
C PRO A 382 -3.83 -9.75 31.13
N PRO A 383 -3.30 -10.76 30.42
CA PRO A 383 -1.86 -10.95 30.21
C PRO A 383 -1.31 -9.97 29.15
N LEU A 384 -1.50 -8.67 29.39
CA LEU A 384 -1.22 -7.62 28.42
C LEU A 384 0.29 -7.48 28.15
N GLU A 385 0.71 -7.72 26.90
CA GLU A 385 2.11 -7.54 26.47
C GLU A 385 2.30 -6.26 25.64
N GLU A 386 1.25 -5.78 24.95
CA GLU A 386 1.31 -4.54 24.17
C GLU A 386 0.28 -3.53 24.67
N LEU A 387 0.74 -2.33 25.01
CA LEU A 387 -0.11 -1.23 25.48
C LEU A 387 0.20 0.04 24.71
N SER A 388 -0.81 0.58 24.05
CA SER A 388 -0.76 1.86 23.35
C SER A 388 -1.80 2.81 23.94
N ILE A 389 -1.37 3.96 24.43
CA ILE A 389 -2.23 4.95 25.09
C ILE A 389 -2.08 6.31 24.40
N GLU A 390 -3.20 6.89 24.01
CA GLU A 390 -3.31 8.30 23.62
C GLU A 390 -3.84 9.13 24.79
N ALA A 391 -3.02 10.01 25.35
CA ALA A 391 -3.38 10.87 26.49
C ALA A 391 -3.15 12.36 26.15
N ILE A 392 -4.19 12.99 25.60
CA ILE A 392 -4.18 14.37 25.12
C ILE A 392 -5.37 15.14 25.74
N PRO A 393 -5.15 16.02 26.75
CA PRO A 393 -3.89 16.26 27.47
C PRO A 393 -3.52 15.11 28.42
N MET A 394 -2.23 15.03 28.77
CA MET A 394 -1.70 14.00 29.67
C MET A 394 -2.10 14.24 31.14
N GLY A 395 -2.74 13.24 31.77
CA GLY A 395 -3.08 13.23 33.20
C GLY A 395 -2.18 12.33 34.06
N SER A 396 -2.30 12.43 35.38
CA SER A 396 -1.55 11.61 36.35
C SER A 396 -2.05 10.16 36.45
N ASN A 397 -3.27 9.88 35.97
CA ASN A 397 -3.88 8.55 35.94
C ASN A 397 -3.05 7.52 35.15
N ILE A 398 -2.24 7.96 34.19
CA ILE A 398 -1.31 7.09 33.47
C ILE A 398 -0.32 6.38 34.42
N LEU A 399 0.13 7.05 35.50
CA LEU A 399 1.12 6.51 36.43
C LEU A 399 0.58 5.30 37.19
N ASP A 400 -0.70 5.34 37.57
CA ASP A 400 -1.38 4.22 38.24
C ASP A 400 -1.50 3.02 37.31
N ILE A 401 -1.75 3.25 36.03
CA ILE A 401 -1.92 2.21 35.01
C ILE A 401 -0.59 1.51 34.72
N LEU A 402 0.52 2.25 34.68
CA LEU A 402 1.84 1.65 34.51
C LEU A 402 2.28 0.81 35.72
N GLN A 403 1.74 1.08 36.91
CA GLN A 403 1.99 0.27 38.10
C GLN A 403 1.21 -1.05 38.07
N SER A 404 0.00 -1.07 37.53
CA SER A 404 -0.82 -2.28 37.44
C SER A 404 -0.46 -3.19 36.26
N THR A 405 0.20 -2.68 35.22
CA THR A 405 0.47 -3.40 33.96
C THR A 405 1.88 -4.02 33.85
N THR A 406 2.29 -4.82 34.84
CA THR A 406 3.69 -5.32 34.93
C THR A 406 4.15 -6.27 33.81
N GLN A 407 3.24 -6.82 33.00
CA GLN A 407 3.56 -7.79 31.95
C GLN A 407 3.93 -7.17 30.60
N VAL A 408 3.72 -5.86 30.44
CA VAL A 408 3.88 -5.15 29.16
C VAL A 408 5.34 -5.21 28.68
N ARG A 409 5.51 -5.64 27.43
CA ARG A 409 6.76 -5.66 26.68
C ARG A 409 6.89 -4.50 25.72
N LYS A 410 5.77 -4.05 25.14
CA LYS A 410 5.72 -2.93 24.21
C LYS A 410 4.82 -1.84 24.75
N LEU A 411 5.37 -0.67 25.00
CA LEU A 411 4.62 0.51 25.42
C LEU A 411 4.72 1.60 24.36
N ALA A 412 3.57 2.07 23.88
CA ALA A 412 3.48 3.22 22.99
C ALA A 412 2.63 4.32 23.64
N LEU A 413 3.19 5.50 23.85
CA LEU A 413 2.51 6.64 24.46
C LEU A 413 2.46 7.81 23.50
N LEU A 414 1.25 8.20 23.09
CA LEU A 414 0.98 9.45 22.38
C LEU A 414 0.46 10.46 23.40
N VAL A 415 1.26 11.46 23.74
CA VAL A 415 0.96 12.39 24.84
C VAL A 415 1.10 13.84 24.41
N SER A 416 0.19 14.69 24.92
CA SER A 416 0.38 16.14 24.85
C SER A 416 0.72 16.68 26.23
N ILE A 417 1.85 17.39 26.32
CA ILE A 417 2.34 17.99 27.56
C ILE A 417 1.68 19.37 27.75
N PRO A 418 0.83 19.56 28.78
CA PRO A 418 0.26 20.86 29.09
C PRO A 418 1.32 21.84 29.59
N ARG A 419 1.06 23.14 29.47
CA ARG A 419 1.92 24.20 30.02
C ARG A 419 2.16 23.98 31.52
N GLN A 420 3.41 24.10 31.97
CA GLN A 420 3.81 24.00 33.38
C GLN A 420 3.50 22.63 34.05
N SER A 421 3.24 21.58 33.27
CA SER A 421 2.98 20.24 33.83
C SER A 421 4.27 19.51 34.21
N SER A 422 4.35 19.02 35.45
CA SER A 422 5.42 18.10 35.89
C SER A 422 5.11 16.63 35.57
N VAL A 423 3.90 16.33 35.08
CA VAL A 423 3.40 14.96 34.92
C VAL A 423 4.28 14.14 33.96
N PHE A 424 4.79 14.75 32.90
CA PHE A 424 5.71 14.08 31.98
C PHE A 424 7.05 13.72 32.67
N LYS A 425 7.60 14.63 33.49
CA LYS A 425 8.80 14.34 34.30
C LYS A 425 8.54 13.19 35.29
N ASP A 426 7.35 13.15 35.88
CA ASP A 426 6.97 12.07 36.81
C ASP A 426 6.75 10.73 36.09
N LEU A 427 6.25 10.75 34.84
CA LEU A 427 6.24 9.57 33.96
C LEU A 427 7.66 9.07 33.68
N LEU A 428 8.60 9.94 33.31
CA LEU A 428 9.99 9.55 33.06
C LEU A 428 10.63 8.94 34.30
N LYS A 429 10.36 9.50 35.49
CA LYS A 429 10.80 8.90 36.77
C LYS A 429 10.16 7.54 37.01
N ALA A 430 8.86 7.38 36.73
CA ALA A 430 8.14 6.13 36.91
C ALA A 430 8.63 5.04 35.94
N LEU A 431 9.05 5.42 34.74
CA LEU A 431 9.67 4.53 33.76
C LEU A 431 11.15 4.27 34.05
N LYS A 432 11.85 5.08 34.84
CA LYS A 432 13.28 4.88 35.12
C LYS A 432 13.50 3.59 35.94
N TYR A 433 14.51 2.80 35.56
CA TYR A 433 14.96 1.67 36.36
C TYR A 433 15.86 2.15 37.50
N ILE A 434 15.43 1.94 38.75
CA ILE A 434 16.22 2.29 39.94
C ILE A 434 16.69 0.99 40.62
N ARG A 435 18.00 0.73 40.53
CA ARG A 435 18.63 -0.41 41.20
C ARG A 435 18.62 -0.19 42.71
N GLY A 436 18.07 -1.12 43.49
CA GLY A 436 18.18 -1.09 44.94
C GLY A 436 19.65 -1.14 45.36
N GLY A 437 20.15 -0.08 45.98
CA GLY A 437 21.53 -0.01 46.47
C GLY A 437 21.73 -0.89 47.70
N LEU A 438 22.94 -1.43 47.88
CA LEU A 438 23.35 -2.26 49.03
C LEU A 438 23.16 -1.61 50.42
N LEU A 439 22.92 -0.29 50.47
CA LEU A 439 22.72 0.50 51.68
C LEU A 439 21.34 1.20 51.73
N SER A 440 20.49 1.00 50.73
CA SER A 440 19.15 1.60 50.67
C SER A 440 18.11 0.63 51.20
N THR A 441 17.39 1.03 52.24
CA THR A 441 16.23 0.29 52.79
C THR A 441 15.00 0.33 51.87
N ALA A 442 15.05 1.06 50.76
CA ALA A 442 13.95 1.16 49.82
C ALA A 442 13.94 -0.04 48.84
N PRO A 443 12.83 -0.78 48.70
CA PRO A 443 12.71 -1.84 47.72
C PRO A 443 12.95 -1.30 46.30
N ALA A 444 13.53 -2.12 45.43
CA ALA A 444 13.66 -1.78 44.01
C ALA A 444 12.27 -1.46 43.45
N ARG A 445 12.06 -0.20 43.02
CA ARG A 445 10.84 0.22 42.34
C ARG A 445 11.07 0.13 40.85
N TYR A 446 10.28 -0.70 40.19
CA TYR A 446 10.35 -0.88 38.76
C TYR A 446 8.92 -1.06 38.22
N ASN A 447 8.43 -0.08 37.46
CA ASN A 447 7.24 -0.27 36.66
C ASN A 447 7.65 -0.97 35.36
N LEU A 448 6.79 -1.84 34.82
CA LEU A 448 7.04 -2.54 33.55
C LEU A 448 8.40 -3.27 33.52
N PRO A 449 8.61 -4.28 34.39
CA PRO A 449 9.84 -5.09 34.39
C PRO A 449 10.17 -5.75 33.06
N ARG A 450 9.16 -6.00 32.22
CA ARG A 450 9.30 -6.73 30.96
C ARG A 450 9.41 -5.84 29.73
N LEU A 451 9.51 -4.52 29.90
CA LEU A 451 9.54 -3.57 28.79
C LEU A 451 10.79 -3.76 27.91
N GLU A 452 10.56 -4.09 26.64
CA GLU A 452 11.58 -4.27 25.59
C GLU A 452 11.47 -3.20 24.50
N GLU A 453 10.27 -2.68 24.23
CA GLU A 453 10.03 -1.67 23.21
C GLU A 453 9.30 -0.46 23.81
N LEU A 454 9.84 0.73 23.59
CA LEU A 454 9.23 1.98 24.05
C LEU A 454 9.10 2.98 22.89
N VAL A 455 7.87 3.40 22.62
CA VAL A 455 7.55 4.46 21.65
C VAL A 455 6.93 5.63 22.41
N LEU A 456 7.53 6.82 22.28
CA LEU A 456 7.03 8.06 22.87
C LEU A 456 6.77 9.07 21.75
N SER A 457 5.51 9.38 21.50
CA SER A 457 5.09 10.46 20.61
C SER A 457 4.62 11.63 21.48
N VAL A 458 5.42 12.69 21.57
CA VAL A 458 5.29 13.76 22.56
C VAL A 458 5.08 15.11 21.88
N TYR A 459 3.89 15.70 22.08
CA TYR A 459 3.54 17.03 21.58
C TYR A 459 3.56 18.10 22.68
N ILE A 460 4.45 19.08 22.57
CA ILE A 460 4.62 20.19 23.53
C ILE A 460 3.75 21.37 23.10
N GLN A 461 2.86 21.85 23.98
CA GLN A 461 1.94 22.97 23.70
C GLN A 461 2.57 24.39 23.82
N SER A 462 3.85 24.50 24.22
CA SER A 462 4.55 25.78 24.40
C SER A 462 5.84 25.85 23.58
N SER A 463 6.02 26.95 22.85
CA SER A 463 7.21 27.24 22.03
C SER A 463 8.38 27.88 22.80
N HIS A 464 8.19 28.22 24.08
CA HIS A 464 9.14 29.08 24.82
C HIS A 464 9.83 28.42 26.03
N ASP A 465 9.40 27.23 26.45
CA ASP A 465 10.03 26.44 27.51
C ASP A 465 10.21 24.99 27.04
N ASP A 466 11.43 24.63 26.62
CA ASP A 466 11.75 23.23 26.29
C ASP A 466 11.86 22.38 27.54
N ASN A 467 10.73 21.79 27.92
CA ASN A 467 10.69 20.85 29.02
C ASN A 467 10.34 19.44 28.56
N LEU A 468 10.93 18.97 27.45
CA LEU A 468 10.98 17.53 27.16
C LEU A 468 11.81 16.77 28.23
N PHE A 469 12.43 17.51 29.17
CA PHE A 469 13.25 16.95 30.25
C PHE A 469 14.28 16.00 29.67
N ALA A 470 15.02 16.46 28.64
CA ALA A 470 15.85 15.60 27.82
C ALA A 470 16.90 14.84 28.62
N ASN A 471 17.44 15.45 29.68
CA ASN A 471 18.34 14.79 30.62
C ASN A 471 17.63 13.65 31.36
N GLU A 472 16.44 13.89 31.91
CA GLU A 472 15.65 12.85 32.57
C GLU A 472 15.20 11.74 31.62
N LEU A 473 14.88 12.08 30.37
CA LEU A 473 14.54 11.12 29.32
C LEU A 473 15.75 10.23 29.00
N MET A 474 16.92 10.84 28.81
CA MET A 474 18.18 10.13 28.60
C MET A 474 18.52 9.20 29.76
N GLU A 475 18.39 9.69 31.01
CA GLU A 475 18.61 8.89 32.20
C GLU A 475 17.66 7.70 32.28
N MET A 476 16.39 7.90 31.93
CA MET A 476 15.37 6.84 31.91
C MET A 476 15.74 5.77 30.88
N VAL A 477 16.02 6.14 29.62
CA VAL A 477 16.38 5.17 28.57
C VAL A 477 17.68 4.44 28.92
N THR A 478 18.71 5.18 29.33
CA THR A 478 20.01 4.60 29.73
C THR A 478 19.85 3.57 30.85
N SER A 479 19.00 3.88 31.83
CA SER A 479 18.77 2.98 32.98
C SER A 479 18.17 1.65 32.59
N ARG A 480 17.35 1.60 31.52
CA ARG A 480 16.73 0.37 30.99
C ARG A 480 17.60 -0.34 29.96
N TRP A 481 18.41 0.41 29.21
CA TRP A 481 19.36 -0.15 28.26
C TRP A 481 20.51 -0.89 28.96
N LYS A 482 21.09 -0.32 30.02
CA LYS A 482 22.26 -0.88 30.72
C LYS A 482 21.92 -1.98 31.75
N VAL A 483 20.71 -2.55 31.70
CA VAL A 483 20.28 -3.62 32.59
C VAL A 483 21.08 -4.89 32.26
N THR A 484 22.04 -5.25 33.11
CA THR A 484 22.87 -6.45 32.94
C THR A 484 22.27 -7.64 33.69
N GLY A 485 21.88 -8.68 32.94
CA GLY A 485 21.20 -9.89 33.41
C GLY A 485 22.05 -10.86 34.23
N LYS A 486 22.63 -10.43 35.35
CA LYS A 486 23.15 -11.33 36.40
C LYS A 486 22.52 -10.99 37.75
N GLY A 487 21.26 -11.40 37.93
CA GLY A 487 20.66 -11.49 39.25
C GLY A 487 21.34 -12.61 40.05
N ARG A 488 21.70 -12.35 41.31
CA ARG A 488 22.08 -13.40 42.27
C ARG A 488 20.95 -14.43 42.32
N GLN A 489 21.32 -15.72 42.34
CA GLN A 489 20.41 -16.84 42.57
C GLN A 489 19.47 -16.52 43.74
N GLY A 490 18.20 -16.21 43.44
CA GLY A 490 17.20 -15.96 44.49
C GLY A 490 16.06 -14.98 44.15
N SER A 491 16.21 -14.02 43.23
CA SER A 491 15.09 -13.11 42.87
C SER A 491 14.34 -13.57 41.62
N LYS A 492 13.03 -13.82 41.75
CA LYS A 492 12.21 -14.55 40.77
C LYS A 492 12.00 -13.90 39.39
N GLN A 493 12.43 -12.67 39.12
CA GLN A 493 12.38 -12.09 37.77
C GLN A 493 13.53 -11.09 37.57
N THR A 494 14.40 -11.33 36.58
CA THR A 494 15.34 -10.33 36.07
C THR A 494 14.60 -9.37 35.14
N PRO A 495 14.78 -8.04 35.26
CA PRO A 495 14.16 -7.09 34.35
C PRO A 495 14.68 -7.28 32.92
N ALA A 496 13.79 -7.13 31.95
CA ALA A 496 14.12 -7.13 30.54
C ALA A 496 14.97 -5.91 30.18
N GLN A 497 15.89 -6.10 29.23
CA GLN A 497 16.67 -5.01 28.65
C GLN A 497 15.82 -4.35 27.56
N LEU A 498 15.82 -3.01 27.52
CA LEU A 498 15.18 -2.26 26.43
C LEU A 498 15.92 -2.58 25.11
N LYS A 499 15.21 -2.95 24.05
CA LYS A 499 15.78 -3.30 22.74
C LYS A 499 15.52 -2.24 21.69
N SER A 500 14.38 -1.55 21.77
CA SER A 500 14.01 -0.49 20.83
C SER A 500 13.44 0.72 21.55
N PHE A 501 13.82 1.91 21.09
CA PHE A 501 13.33 3.20 21.57
C PHE A 501 13.01 4.13 20.39
N THR A 502 11.75 4.56 20.28
CA THR A 502 11.34 5.57 19.29
C THR A 502 10.83 6.82 20.00
N LEU A 503 11.29 7.99 19.57
CA LEU A 503 10.83 9.29 20.01
C LEU A 503 10.32 10.10 18.82
N GLU A 504 9.05 10.48 18.84
CA GLU A 504 8.45 11.42 17.88
C GLU A 504 8.09 12.71 18.64
N THR A 505 8.56 13.87 18.19
CA THR A 505 8.30 15.11 18.93
C THR A 505 8.31 16.35 18.04
N ASN A 506 7.56 17.38 18.42
CA ASN A 506 7.57 18.71 17.78
C ASN A 506 8.64 19.65 18.40
N SER A 507 9.56 19.13 19.21
CA SER A 507 10.72 19.86 19.73
C SER A 507 11.83 19.94 18.68
N TYR A 508 12.79 20.85 18.86
CA TYR A 508 14.02 20.87 18.06
C TYR A 508 15.00 19.78 18.53
N TRP A 509 16.07 19.59 17.75
CA TRP A 509 17.14 18.69 18.13
C TRP A 509 17.85 19.16 19.41
N LEU A 510 17.71 18.42 20.50
CA LEU A 510 18.39 18.71 21.76
C LEU A 510 19.76 18.02 21.79
N PRO A 511 20.83 18.65 22.31
CA PRO A 511 22.17 18.03 22.39
C PRO A 511 22.18 16.68 23.12
N ALA A 512 21.24 16.47 24.05
CA ALA A 512 21.07 15.18 24.72
C ALA A 512 20.75 14.03 23.75
N PHE A 513 20.16 14.31 22.58
CA PHE A 513 19.81 13.29 21.59
C PHE A 513 21.01 12.70 20.86
N ASP A 514 22.15 13.39 20.84
CA ASP A 514 23.39 12.87 20.24
C ASP A 514 23.82 11.56 20.91
N ALA A 515 23.54 11.42 22.22
CA ALA A 515 23.83 10.21 22.98
C ALA A 515 22.97 9.01 22.56
N PHE A 516 21.78 9.21 21.96
CA PHE A 516 21.00 8.10 21.38
C PHE A 516 21.69 7.53 20.14
N GLY A 517 22.37 8.36 19.34
CA GLY A 517 23.16 7.88 18.20
C GLY A 517 24.29 6.93 18.62
N VAL A 518 24.92 7.21 19.78
CA VAL A 518 25.92 6.32 20.37
C VAL A 518 25.27 5.00 20.84
N MET A 519 24.14 5.06 21.54
CA MET A 519 23.41 3.84 21.96
C MET A 519 22.96 2.99 20.77
N ASN A 520 22.62 3.61 19.64
CA ASN A 520 22.29 2.91 18.40
C ASN A 520 23.44 2.06 17.88
N GLN A 521 24.65 2.62 17.89
CA GLN A 521 25.86 1.90 17.52
C GLN A 521 26.20 0.79 18.52
N GLU A 522 25.83 0.96 19.79
CA GLU A 522 26.02 -0.03 20.85
C GLU A 522 24.96 -1.15 20.87
N GLY A 523 23.93 -1.09 20.01
CA GLY A 523 22.95 -2.16 19.80
C GLY A 523 21.53 -1.90 20.32
N LEU A 524 21.20 -0.68 20.76
CA LEU A 524 19.82 -0.25 21.05
C LEU A 524 19.19 0.33 19.77
N ASP A 525 18.14 -0.27 19.21
CA ASP A 525 17.49 0.31 18.03
C ASP A 525 16.80 1.64 18.39
N THR A 526 17.42 2.77 18.04
CA THR A 526 16.89 4.10 18.34
C THR A 526 16.42 4.82 17.08
N LYS A 527 15.19 5.37 17.12
CA LYS A 527 14.64 6.22 16.07
C LYS A 527 14.12 7.53 16.65
N ILE A 528 14.57 8.66 16.11
CA ILE A 528 14.10 9.99 16.52
C ILE A 528 13.50 10.68 15.30
N CYS A 529 12.25 11.12 15.41
CA CYS A 529 11.54 11.86 14.38
C CYS A 529 11.11 13.21 14.93
N LEU A 530 11.52 14.28 14.25
CA LEU A 530 11.12 15.65 14.57
C LEU A 530 10.03 16.10 13.59
N HIS A 531 8.95 16.69 14.12
CA HIS A 531 7.77 17.12 13.35
C HIS A 531 7.68 18.63 13.17
#